data_AF-A0A1F9VJF1-F1
#
_entry.id   AF-A0A1F9VJF1-F1
#
_cell.length_a   1.000
_cell.length_b   1.000
_cell.length_c   1.000
_cell.angle_alpha   90.00
_cell.angle_beta   90.00
_cell.angle_gamma   90.00
#
_symmetry.space_group_name_H-M   'P 1'
#
loop_
_entity.id
_entity.type
_entity.pdbx_description
1 polymer ?
#
loop_
_entity_poly.entity_id
_entity_poly.type
_entity_poly.pdbx_seq_one_letter_code
_entity_poly.pdbx_strand_id
1 'polypeptide(L)'
;MKCYKCQSENKENTKNCKKCGADLTPMPLWKPTWKWHARTLGAIFGALIAAYFLLNHLLKPYMRQIPSEITPWLAEAQKQDAAEKK
;
A
#
# COMPACT_ATOMS: atom_id res chain seq x y z
N MET A 1 -17.82 28.34 13.20
CA MET A 1 -17.08 27.63 14.27
C MET A 1 -16.76 28.53 15.46
N LYS A 2 -16.85 28.01 16.68
CA LYS A 2 -16.58 28.77 17.91
C LYS A 2 -15.07 28.75 18.22
N CYS A 3 -14.50 29.91 18.53
CA CYS A 3 -13.08 29.98 18.92
C CYS A 3 -12.88 29.32 20.29
N TYR A 4 -11.97 28.34 20.40
CA TYR A 4 -11.65 27.68 21.67
C TYR A 4 -11.06 28.63 22.73
N LYS A 5 -10.44 29.74 22.30
CA LYS A 5 -9.77 30.70 23.20
C LYS A 5 -10.69 31.80 23.72
N CYS A 6 -11.48 32.43 22.84
CA CYS A 6 -12.31 33.60 23.20
C CYS A 6 -13.82 33.40 23.00
N GLN A 7 -14.23 32.18 22.64
CA GLN A 7 -15.62 31.79 22.41
C GLN A 7 -16.39 32.62 21.38
N SER A 8 -15.72 33.49 20.61
CA SER A 8 -16.37 34.24 19.54
C SER A 8 -16.72 33.34 18.36
N GLU A 9 -17.84 33.65 17.74
CA GLU A 9 -18.29 32.97 16.53
C GLU A 9 -17.49 33.47 15.32
N ASN A 10 -16.88 32.55 14.58
CA ASN A 10 -16.16 32.84 13.34
C ASN A 10 -16.79 32.07 12.18
N LYS A 11 -16.62 32.58 10.95
CA LYS A 11 -17.02 31.88 9.72
C LYS A 11 -16.35 30.50 9.68
N GLU A 12 -17.09 29.49 9.21
CA GLU A 12 -16.54 28.17 8.88
C GLU A 12 -15.32 28.37 7.94
N ASN A 13 -14.19 27.70 8.20
CA ASN A 13 -12.90 27.81 7.48
C ASN A 13 -12.01 29.06 7.68
N THR A 14 -12.27 29.97 8.63
CA THR A 14 -11.27 31.00 8.96
C THR A 14 -10.05 30.40 9.67
N LYS A 15 -8.84 30.62 9.12
CA LYS A 15 -7.58 30.17 9.73
C LYS A 15 -7.27 30.86 11.06
N ASN A 16 -7.67 32.12 11.22
CA ASN A 16 -7.42 32.88 12.43
C ASN A 16 -8.72 33.49 12.96
N CYS A 17 -8.84 33.57 14.29
CA CYS A 17 -9.95 34.22 14.95
C CYS A 17 -9.89 35.74 14.74
N LYS A 18 -10.99 36.34 14.27
CA LYS A 18 -11.06 37.79 14.01
C LYS A 18 -10.89 38.66 15.27
N LYS A 19 -11.23 38.13 16.45
CA LYS A 19 -11.23 38.89 17.71
C LYS A 19 -9.91 38.79 18.47
N CYS A 20 -9.30 37.61 18.52
CA CYS A 20 -8.11 37.36 19.34
C CYS A 20 -6.89 36.85 18.57
N GLY A 21 -6.99 36.69 17.24
CA GLY A 21 -5.90 36.24 16.38
C GLY A 21 -5.52 34.75 16.50
N ALA A 22 -6.17 33.99 17.38
CA ALA A 22 -5.87 32.57 17.61
C ALA A 22 -6.00 31.74 16.33
N ASP A 23 -5.06 30.83 16.10
CA ASP A 23 -5.11 29.87 15.00
C ASP A 23 -6.26 28.88 15.23
N LEU A 24 -7.20 28.87 14.31
CA LEU A 24 -8.39 28.01 14.32
C LEU A 24 -8.24 26.83 13.36
N THR A 25 -7.07 26.65 12.73
CA THR A 25 -6.86 25.47 11.89
C THR A 25 -7.07 24.20 12.71
N PRO A 26 -7.97 23.31 12.26
CA PRO A 26 -8.19 22.06 12.95
C PRO A 26 -6.88 21.27 12.88
N MET A 27 -6.25 21.04 14.03
CA MET A 27 -5.10 20.14 14.07
C MET A 27 -5.55 18.77 13.57
N PRO A 28 -4.83 18.18 12.60
CA PRO A 28 -5.16 16.84 12.12
C PRO A 28 -5.09 15.89 13.32
N LEU A 29 -6.23 15.25 13.61
CA LEU A 29 -6.47 14.43 14.80
C LEU A 29 -5.46 13.28 14.96
N TRP A 30 -4.92 12.79 13.84
CA TRP A 30 -3.83 11.82 13.83
C TRP A 30 -3.09 11.88 12.49
N LYS A 31 -1.77 11.70 12.53
CA LYS A 31 -0.95 11.49 11.34
C LYS A 31 -0.03 10.29 11.54
N PRO A 32 0.06 9.38 10.55
CA PRO A 32 0.98 8.27 10.63
C PRO A 32 2.43 8.77 10.67
N THR A 33 3.24 8.13 11.50
CA THR A 33 4.68 8.38 11.53
C THR A 33 5.38 7.55 10.45
N TRP A 34 6.61 7.93 10.07
CA TRP A 34 7.41 7.12 9.13
C TRP A 34 7.61 5.67 9.60
N LYS A 35 7.78 5.49 10.92
CA LYS A 35 7.86 4.16 11.55
C LYS A 35 6.59 3.34 11.34
N TRP A 36 5.42 3.99 11.39
CA TRP A 36 4.14 3.34 11.11
C TRP A 36 4.06 2.91 9.65
N HIS A 37 4.43 3.79 8.71
CA HIS A 37 4.45 3.44 7.28
C HIS A 37 5.38 2.26 6.97
N ALA A 38 6.60 2.26 7.51
CA ALA A 38 7.55 1.16 7.32
C ALA A 38 7.02 -0.17 7.85
N ARG A 39 6.40 -0.16 9.05
CA ARG A 39 5.80 -1.36 9.63
C ARG A 39 4.62 -1.87 8.80
N THR A 40 3.74 -0.97 8.37
CA THR A 40 2.57 -1.32 7.55
C THR A 40 2.99 -1.90 6.20
N LEU A 41 3.96 -1.26 5.52
CA LEU A 41 4.50 -1.79 4.26
C LEU A 41 5.15 -3.15 4.45
N GLY A 42 5.98 -3.33 5.48
CA GLY A 42 6.58 -4.62 5.79
C GLY A 42 5.54 -5.71 6.02
N ALA A 43 4.45 -5.40 6.72
CA ALA A 43 3.35 -6.35 6.94
C ALA A 43 2.62 -6.70 5.63
N ILE A 44 2.33 -5.72 4.77
CA ILE A 44 1.67 -5.95 3.48
C ILE A 44 2.53 -6.84 2.58
N PHE A 45 3.80 -6.49 2.40
CA PHE A 45 4.71 -7.28 1.56
C PHE A 45 4.95 -8.67 2.16
N GLY A 46 5.12 -8.79 3.48
CA GLY A 46 5.21 -10.09 4.15
C GLY A 46 4.00 -10.97 3.89
N ALA A 47 2.78 -10.41 3.99
CA ALA A 47 1.55 -11.12 3.69
C ALA A 47 1.45 -11.54 2.22
N LEU A 48 1.81 -10.66 1.27
CA LEU A 48 1.81 -10.97 -0.16
C LEU A 48 2.81 -12.09 -0.50
N ILE A 49 4.01 -12.04 0.08
CA ILE A 49 5.04 -13.06 -0.11
C ILE A 49 4.55 -14.40 0.43
N ALA A 50 4.01 -14.42 1.66
CA ALA A 50 3.47 -15.63 2.25
C ALA A 50 2.30 -16.19 1.43
N ALA A 51 1.37 -15.34 0.99
CA ALA A 51 0.25 -15.71 0.14
C ALA A 51 0.72 -16.27 -1.20
N TYR A 52 1.72 -15.66 -1.84
CA TYR A 52 2.30 -16.16 -3.09
C TYR A 52 2.87 -17.58 -2.92
N PHE A 53 3.67 -17.83 -1.89
CA PHE A 53 4.24 -19.15 -1.68
C PHE A 53 3.18 -20.20 -1.33
N LEU A 54 2.19 -19.82 -0.51
CA LEU A 54 1.07 -20.68 -0.16
C LEU A 54 0.26 -21.05 -1.41
N LEU A 55 -0.12 -20.06 -2.22
CA LEU A 55 -0.86 -20.26 -3.47
C LEU A 55 -0.04 -21.07 -4.47
N ASN A 56 1.24 -20.76 -4.65
CA ASN A 56 2.12 -21.52 -5.54
C ASN A 56 2.22 -22.99 -5.09
N HIS A 57 2.33 -23.26 -3.79
CA HIS A 57 2.35 -24.63 -3.29
C HIS A 57 1.02 -25.35 -3.51
N LEU A 58 -0.10 -24.68 -3.23
CA LEU A 58 -1.44 -25.25 -3.35
C LEU A 58 -1.89 -25.43 -4.81
N LEU A 59 -1.51 -24.52 -5.70
CA LEU A 59 -1.94 -24.49 -7.11
C LEU A 59 -1.01 -25.28 -8.03
N LYS A 60 0.23 -25.59 -7.62
CA LYS A 60 1.16 -26.46 -8.37
C LYS A 60 0.52 -27.74 -8.93
N PRO A 61 -0.24 -28.54 -8.17
CA PRO A 61 -0.88 -29.75 -8.71
C PRO A 61 -2.02 -29.46 -9.69
N TYR A 62 -2.56 -28.25 -9.70
CA TYR A 62 -3.65 -27.83 -10.59
C TYR A 62 -3.14 -27.12 -11.86
N MET A 63 -1.82 -26.92 -11.99
CA MET A 63 -1.22 -26.38 -13.21
C MET A 63 -1.24 -27.44 -14.31
N ARG A 64 -1.96 -27.14 -15.39
CA ARG A 64 -2.01 -27.97 -16.59
C ARG A 64 -0.62 -28.06 -17.23
N GLN A 65 -0.17 -29.26 -17.56
CA GLN A 65 1.00 -29.42 -18.43
C GLN A 65 0.62 -28.96 -19.84
N ILE A 66 1.27 -27.91 -20.34
CA ILE A 66 1.06 -27.40 -21.69
C ILE A 66 1.98 -28.18 -22.63
N PRO A 67 1.44 -28.95 -23.59
CA PRO A 67 2.27 -29.70 -24.52
C PRO A 67 3.07 -28.75 -25.41
N SER A 68 4.36 -29.03 -25.56
CA SER A 68 5.29 -28.22 -26.37
C SER A 68 4.95 -28.23 -27.86
N GLU A 69 4.14 -29.20 -28.32
CA GLU A 69 3.65 -29.32 -29.68
C GLU A 69 2.82 -28.10 -30.12
N ILE A 70 2.03 -27.55 -29.20
CA ILE A 70 1.15 -26.39 -29.46
C ILE A 70 1.69 -25.07 -28.92
N THR A 71 2.69 -25.11 -28.04
CA THR A 71 3.37 -23.91 -27.51
C THR A 71 4.90 -24.03 -27.58
N PRO A 72 5.50 -24.10 -28.79
CA PRO A 72 6.94 -24.23 -28.95
C PRO A 72 7.71 -23.03 -28.37
N TRP A 73 7.15 -21.81 -28.49
CA TRP A 73 7.73 -20.58 -27.94
C TRP A 73 7.88 -20.62 -26.40
N LEU A 74 7.04 -21.39 -25.70
CA LEU A 74 7.12 -21.52 -24.23
C LEU A 74 8.31 -22.38 -23.81
N ALA A 75 8.60 -23.45 -24.56
CA ALA A 75 9.74 -24.33 -24.28
C ALA A 75 11.07 -23.63 -24.59
N GLU A 76 11.11 -22.79 -25.62
CA GLU A 76 12.25 -21.95 -25.95
C GLU A 76 12.54 -20.91 -24.86
N ALA A 77 11.50 -20.22 -24.37
CA ALA A 77 11.62 -19.28 -23.25
C ALA A 77 12.16 -19.97 -21.98
N GLN A 78 11.65 -21.16 -21.64
CA GLN A 78 12.13 -21.93 -20.49
C GLN A 78 13.60 -22.36 -20.62
N LYS A 79 14.06 -22.67 -21.84
CA LYS A 79 15.48 -23.00 -22.10
C LYS A 79 16.37 -21.77 -21.95
N GLN A 80 15.92 -20.60 -22.40
CA GLN A 80 16.65 -19.34 -22.26
C GLN A 80 16.80 -18.95 -20.79
N ASP A 81 15.70 -19.04 -20.01
CA ASP A 81 15.72 -18.78 -18.56
C ASP A 81 16.66 -19.74 -17.81
N ALA A 82 16.78 -20.99 -18.26
CA ALA A 82 17.67 -21.99 -17.67
C ALA A 82 19.14 -21.77 -18.06
N ALA A 83 19.40 -21.21 -19.25
CA ALA A 83 20.74 -20.88 -19.71
C ALA A 83 21.28 -19.59 -19.06
N GLU A 84 20.41 -18.61 -18.80
CA GLU A 84 20.78 -17.35 -18.13
C GLU A 84 21.11 -17.54 -16.64
N LYS A 85 20.52 -18.55 -15.99
CA LYS A 85 20.75 -18.88 -14.58
C LYS A 85 22.00 -19.75 -14.33
N LYS A 86 22.74 -20.11 -15.38
CA LYS A 86 23.90 -21.02 -15.33
C LYS A 86 25.21 -20.26 -15.48
#